data_AF-A0A314KLQ5-F1
#
_entry.id   AF-A0A314KLQ5-F1
#
_cell.length_a   1.000
_cell.length_b   1.000
_cell.length_c   1.000
_cell.angle_alpha   90.00
_cell.angle_beta   90.00
_cell.angle_gamma   90.00
#
_symmetry.space_group_name_H-M   'P 1'
#
loop_
_entity.id
_entity.type
_entity.pdbx_description
1 polymer ?
#
loop_
_entity_poly.entity_id
_entity_poly.type
_entity_poly.pdbx_seq_one_letter_code
_entity_poly.pdbx_strand_id
1 'polypeptide(L)'
;MIESLKDVYLLENHTLNSVKMHDMVRDVAIWIANSLGDEHNSLIQAGLGLSEISHIKMSTSVKRMSFVSNKIERLPDSFMECPETTTLLLQDNYPLQNIPHEFFLAFPALRVLNLSGTGIRAPASSINSLYQLHALILQNCFGLKELPP
;
A
#
# COMPACT_ATOMS: atom_id res chain seq x y z
N MET A 1 12.66 -18.77 16.38
CA MET A 1 11.58 -18.60 15.39
C MET A 1 12.02 -17.70 14.22
N ILE A 2 12.48 -16.46 14.45
CA ILE A 2 13.01 -15.61 13.34
C ILE A 2 14.30 -16.19 12.77
N GLU A 3 15.29 -16.53 13.62
CA GLU A 3 16.56 -17.10 13.17
C GLU A 3 16.37 -18.40 12.39
N SER A 4 15.49 -19.29 12.86
CA SER A 4 15.15 -20.52 12.12
C SER A 4 14.57 -20.27 10.73
N LEU A 5 13.89 -19.14 10.48
CA LEU A 5 13.40 -18.77 9.14
C LEU A 5 14.49 -18.13 8.27
N LYS A 6 15.51 -17.51 8.89
CA LYS A 6 16.71 -17.05 8.20
C LYS A 6 17.60 -18.22 7.79
N ASP A 7 17.74 -19.22 8.66
CA ASP A 7 18.54 -20.44 8.41
C ASP A 7 18.05 -21.22 7.19
N VAL A 8 16.75 -21.11 6.87
CA VAL A 8 16.13 -21.74 5.68
C VAL A 8 15.89 -20.75 4.53
N TYR A 9 16.54 -19.58 4.56
CA TYR A 9 16.47 -18.55 3.50
C TYR A 9 15.06 -18.00 3.19
N LEU A 10 14.11 -18.14 4.12
CA LEU A 10 12.77 -17.56 3.96
C LEU A 10 12.75 -16.08 4.33
N LEU A 11 13.60 -15.67 5.27
CA LEU A 11 13.77 -14.29 5.70
C LEU A 11 15.22 -13.84 5.53
N GLU A 12 15.40 -12.54 5.27
CA GLU A 12 16.71 -11.88 5.22
C GLU A 12 16.68 -10.58 6.03
N ASN A 13 17.85 -10.07 6.39
CA ASN A 13 17.96 -8.81 7.11
C ASN A 13 17.55 -7.63 6.21
N HIS A 14 16.80 -6.68 6.74
CA HIS A 14 16.32 -5.51 5.99
C HIS A 14 16.91 -4.20 6.55
N THR A 15 16.58 -3.85 7.79
CA THR A 15 17.16 -2.70 8.51
C THR A 15 17.62 -3.11 9.91
N LEU A 16 18.16 -2.16 10.69
CA LEU A 16 18.50 -2.38 12.08
C LEU A 16 17.28 -2.90 12.84
N ASN A 17 17.32 -4.17 13.26
CA ASN A 17 16.25 -4.91 13.95
C ASN A 17 15.01 -5.25 13.12
N SER A 18 15.09 -5.28 11.78
CA SER A 18 14.00 -5.80 10.94
C SER A 18 14.45 -6.86 9.94
N VAL A 19 13.52 -7.73 9.57
CA VAL A 19 13.68 -8.77 8.56
C VAL A 19 12.63 -8.60 7.47
N LYS A 20 12.96 -9.00 6.24
CA LYS A 20 12.00 -9.11 5.14
C LYS A 20 11.95 -10.53 4.62
N MET A 21 10.85 -10.89 3.97
CA MET A 21 10.79 -12.11 3.17
C MET A 21 11.77 -11.97 2.00
N HIS A 22 12.57 -12.99 1.78
CA HIS A 22 13.51 -13.02 0.65
C HIS A 22 12.75 -12.82 -0.66
N ASP A 23 13.30 -12.03 -1.58
CA ASP A 23 12.56 -11.55 -2.76
C ASP A 23 11.96 -12.70 -3.59
N MET A 24 12.72 -13.77 -3.81
CA MET A 24 12.23 -14.98 -4.52
C MET A 24 11.05 -15.66 -3.81
N VAL A 25 11.09 -15.72 -2.48
CA VAL A 25 10.04 -16.36 -1.67
C VAL A 25 8.78 -15.50 -1.69
N ARG A 26 8.95 -14.18 -1.64
CA ARG A 26 7.85 -13.22 -1.79
C ARG A 26 7.17 -13.36 -3.14
N ASP A 27 7.94 -13.43 -4.21
CA ASP A 27 7.40 -13.51 -5.56
C ASP A 27 6.63 -14.83 -5.77
N VAL A 28 7.13 -15.94 -5.23
CA VAL A 28 6.41 -17.22 -5.22
C VAL A 28 5.12 -17.12 -4.38
N ALA A 29 5.16 -16.50 -3.20
CA ALA A 29 3.97 -16.33 -2.36
C ALA A 29 2.89 -15.46 -3.05
N ILE A 30 3.29 -14.38 -3.72
CA ILE A 30 2.40 -13.54 -4.52
C ILE A 30 1.81 -14.34 -5.68
N TRP A 31 2.64 -15.12 -6.38
CA TRP A 31 2.19 -15.97 -7.48
C TRP A 31 1.17 -17.00 -7.00
N ILE A 32 1.43 -17.71 -5.90
CA ILE A 32 0.51 -18.67 -5.28
C ILE A 32 -0.81 -18.00 -4.91
N ALA A 33 -0.75 -16.86 -4.21
CA ALA A 33 -1.93 -16.12 -3.77
C ALA A 33 -2.80 -15.65 -4.95
N ASN A 34 -2.18 -15.31 -6.08
CA ASN A 34 -2.88 -14.89 -7.28
C ASN A 34 -3.27 -16.06 -8.21
N SER A 35 -2.82 -17.30 -7.99
CA SER A 35 -3.06 -18.43 -8.90
C SER A 35 -4.02 -19.50 -8.40
N LEU A 36 -4.34 -19.56 -7.10
CA LEU A 36 -4.97 -20.75 -6.50
C LEU A 36 -6.33 -20.55 -5.80
N GLY A 37 -7.00 -19.39 -5.86
CA GLY A 37 -8.31 -19.24 -5.21
C GLY A 37 -9.21 -18.12 -5.72
N ASP A 38 -10.53 -18.30 -5.58
CA ASP A 38 -11.62 -17.47 -6.13
C ASP A 38 -11.57 -15.96 -5.78
N GLU A 39 -10.71 -15.53 -4.86
CA GLU A 39 -10.44 -14.14 -4.49
C GLU A 39 -9.14 -13.59 -5.09
N HIS A 40 -8.89 -13.95 -6.35
CA HIS A 40 -7.81 -13.38 -7.15
C HIS A 40 -7.84 -11.84 -7.14
N ASN A 41 -6.68 -11.23 -7.40
CA ASN A 41 -6.45 -9.80 -7.64
C ASN A 41 -5.99 -9.01 -6.40
N SER A 42 -4.89 -9.47 -5.79
CA SER A 42 -4.06 -8.59 -4.97
C SER A 42 -2.92 -8.04 -5.83
N LEU A 43 -2.77 -6.72 -5.86
CA LEU A 43 -1.61 -6.06 -6.44
C LEU A 43 -0.60 -5.76 -5.32
N ILE A 44 0.53 -6.44 -5.36
CA ILE A 44 1.59 -6.28 -4.37
C ILE A 44 2.85 -5.77 -5.08
N GLN A 45 3.22 -4.52 -4.79
CA GLN A 45 4.42 -3.85 -5.26
C GLN A 45 5.16 -3.22 -4.07
N ALA A 46 5.53 -4.05 -3.10
CA ALA A 46 6.21 -3.61 -1.88
C ALA A 46 7.73 -3.76 -1.98
N GLY A 47 8.49 -2.82 -1.43
CA GLY A 47 9.95 -2.94 -1.30
C GLY A 47 10.74 -2.85 -2.61
N LEU A 48 10.13 -2.37 -3.70
CA LEU A 48 10.75 -2.31 -5.03
C LEU A 48 11.53 -1.01 -5.28
N GLY A 49 11.50 -0.07 -4.34
CA GLY A 49 12.15 1.23 -4.46
C GLY A 49 11.46 2.18 -5.44
N LEU A 50 10.16 1.99 -5.68
CA LEU A 50 9.37 2.83 -6.59
C LEU A 50 9.32 4.28 -6.11
N SER A 51 9.48 5.23 -7.03
CA SER A 51 9.30 6.66 -6.79
C SER A 51 7.89 7.16 -7.12
N GLU A 52 7.13 6.39 -7.90
CA GLU A 52 5.76 6.70 -8.32
C GLU A 52 4.97 5.40 -8.51
N ILE A 53 3.64 5.51 -8.45
CA ILE A 53 2.76 4.44 -8.89
C ILE A 53 2.42 4.70 -10.36
N SER A 54 3.08 4.00 -11.27
CA SER A 54 2.81 4.13 -12.70
C SER A 54 1.44 3.56 -13.06
N HIS A 55 0.96 3.90 -14.27
CA HIS A 55 -0.27 3.36 -14.89
C HIS A 55 -0.16 1.84 -15.11
N ILE A 56 -0.18 1.09 -14.01
CA ILE A 56 -0.40 -0.34 -14.02
C ILE A 56 -1.76 -0.52 -14.67
N LYS A 57 -1.86 -1.45 -15.64
CA LYS A 57 -3.16 -1.90 -16.16
C LYS A 57 -3.91 -2.56 -14.99
N MET A 58 -4.56 -1.74 -14.18
CA MET A 58 -5.38 -2.20 -13.08
C MET A 58 -6.59 -2.85 -13.70
N SER A 59 -6.76 -4.15 -13.45
CA SER A 59 -8.05 -4.79 -13.67
C SER A 59 -9.05 -4.19 -12.68
N THR A 60 -10.28 -3.96 -13.10
CA THR A 60 -11.38 -3.47 -12.22
C THR A 60 -11.64 -4.39 -11.02
N SER A 61 -11.06 -5.58 -11.05
CA SER A 61 -11.28 -6.66 -10.08
C SER A 61 -10.26 -6.69 -8.92
N VAL A 62 -9.32 -5.73 -8.83
CA VAL A 62 -8.33 -5.69 -7.74
C VAL A 62 -8.98 -5.38 -6.39
N LYS A 63 -8.84 -6.30 -5.43
CA LYS A 63 -9.39 -6.17 -4.07
C LYS A 63 -8.42 -5.56 -3.06
N ARG A 64 -7.12 -5.83 -3.21
CA ARG A 64 -6.07 -5.40 -2.28
C ARG A 64 -4.90 -4.81 -3.03
N MET A 65 -4.47 -3.62 -2.64
CA MET A 65 -3.30 -2.95 -3.18
C MET A 65 -2.29 -2.66 -2.08
N SER A 66 -1.02 -2.99 -2.34
CA SER A 66 0.08 -2.79 -1.41
C SER A 66 1.30 -2.21 -2.11
N PHE A 67 1.68 -1.00 -1.72
CA PHE A 67 2.84 -0.25 -2.20
C PHE A 67 3.84 0.05 -1.06
N VAL A 68 3.87 -0.82 -0.08
CA VAL A 68 4.58 -0.68 1.19
C VAL A 68 6.10 -0.58 1.02
N SER A 69 6.75 0.24 1.83
CA SER A 69 8.22 0.35 1.90
C SER A 69 8.87 0.66 0.54
N ASN A 70 8.31 1.63 -0.19
CA ASN A 70 8.92 2.20 -1.39
C ASN A 70 9.48 3.60 -1.09
N LYS A 71 9.77 4.37 -2.15
CA LYS A 71 10.21 5.76 -2.08
C LYS A 71 9.21 6.67 -2.80
N ILE A 72 7.92 6.33 -2.74
CA ILE A 72 6.89 7.02 -3.52
C ILE A 72 6.84 8.47 -3.09
N GLU A 73 7.06 9.37 -4.04
CA GLU A 73 7.00 10.82 -3.86
C GLU A 73 5.68 11.39 -4.37
N ARG A 74 5.13 10.76 -5.42
CA ARG A 74 3.92 11.22 -6.10
C ARG A 74 2.97 10.06 -6.35
N LEU A 75 1.71 10.31 -6.04
CA LEU A 75 0.59 9.50 -6.48
C LEU A 75 0.06 10.09 -7.80
N PRO A 76 -0.53 9.29 -8.70
CA PRO A 76 -1.13 9.81 -9.91
C PRO A 76 -2.31 10.73 -9.57
N ASP A 77 -2.46 11.81 -10.36
CA ASP A 77 -3.51 12.83 -10.15
C ASP A 77 -4.91 12.23 -10.20
N SER A 78 -5.10 11.23 -11.06
CA SER A 78 -6.30 10.40 -11.11
C SER A 78 -5.92 8.93 -11.32
N PHE A 79 -6.62 8.06 -10.61
CA PHE A 79 -6.58 6.63 -10.83
C PHE A 79 -7.75 6.22 -11.74
N MET A 80 -7.55 5.17 -12.55
CA MET A 80 -8.69 4.46 -13.13
C MET A 80 -9.53 3.89 -11.98
N GLU A 81 -10.85 3.97 -12.08
CA GLU A 81 -11.75 3.49 -11.02
C GLU A 81 -11.46 2.02 -10.69
N CYS A 82 -11.25 1.75 -9.41
CA CYS A 82 -10.95 0.44 -8.84
C CYS A 82 -12.07 0.08 -7.83
N PRO A 83 -13.29 -0.20 -8.32
CA PRO A 83 -14.50 -0.25 -7.49
C PRO A 83 -14.50 -1.41 -6.48
N GLU A 84 -13.72 -2.46 -6.72
CA GLU A 84 -13.61 -3.63 -5.82
C GLU A 84 -12.51 -3.51 -4.76
N THR A 85 -11.68 -2.46 -4.81
CA THR A 85 -10.57 -2.31 -3.87
C THR A 85 -11.08 -1.98 -2.47
N THR A 86 -10.81 -2.90 -1.54
CA THR A 86 -11.20 -2.76 -0.13
C THR A 86 -10.02 -2.42 0.77
N THR A 87 -8.78 -2.64 0.32
CA THR A 87 -7.57 -2.39 1.11
C THR A 87 -6.52 -1.68 0.27
N LEU A 88 -6.01 -0.55 0.77
CA LEU A 88 -4.90 0.20 0.21
C LEU A 88 -3.83 0.43 1.28
N LEU A 89 -2.64 -0.10 1.04
CA LEU A 89 -1.49 0.01 1.94
C LEU A 89 -0.38 0.83 1.27
N LEU A 90 -0.05 1.97 1.88
CA LEU A 90 0.94 2.94 1.41
C LEU A 90 2.04 3.20 2.46
N GLN A 91 2.07 2.44 3.55
CA GLN A 91 3.00 2.70 4.64
C GLN A 91 4.48 2.67 4.23
N ASP A 92 5.29 3.41 4.99
CA ASP A 92 6.74 3.57 4.82
C ASP A 92 7.14 4.23 3.48
N ASN A 93 6.29 5.10 2.95
CA ASN A 93 6.61 6.01 1.84
C ASN A 93 6.84 7.43 2.37
N TYR A 94 7.89 7.63 3.18
CA TYR A 94 8.21 8.93 3.78
C TYR A 94 8.26 10.12 2.78
N PRO A 95 8.77 9.97 1.55
CA PRO A 95 8.78 11.07 0.58
C PRO A 95 7.38 11.54 0.13
N LEU A 96 6.32 10.74 0.33
CA LEU A 96 4.95 11.08 -0.02
C LEU A 96 4.41 12.15 0.94
N GLN A 97 4.39 13.41 0.47
CA GLN A 97 3.98 14.55 1.30
C GLN A 97 2.58 15.07 0.98
N ASN A 98 2.08 14.82 -0.22
CA ASN A 98 0.79 15.29 -0.69
C ASN A 98 0.04 14.15 -1.39
N ILE A 99 -1.26 14.06 -1.14
CA ILE A 99 -2.15 13.16 -1.84
C ILE A 99 -3.03 14.01 -2.78
N PRO A 100 -3.13 13.67 -4.08
CA PRO A 100 -3.99 14.39 -5.01
C PRO A 100 -5.45 14.46 -4.53
N HIS A 101 -6.12 15.58 -4.80
CA HIS A 101 -7.44 15.86 -4.23
C HIS A 101 -8.47 14.79 -4.54
N GLU A 102 -8.45 14.23 -5.75
CA GLU A 102 -9.42 13.23 -6.23
C GLU A 102 -8.93 11.79 -6.11
N PHE A 103 -7.77 11.56 -5.48
CA PHE A 103 -7.13 10.24 -5.43
C PHE A 103 -8.05 9.14 -4.87
N PHE A 104 -8.79 9.44 -3.80
CA PHE A 104 -9.63 8.46 -3.14
C PHE A 104 -10.96 8.18 -3.86
N LEU A 105 -11.36 9.01 -4.84
CA LEU A 105 -12.55 8.75 -5.64
C LEU A 105 -12.44 7.46 -6.46
N ALA A 106 -11.22 7.00 -6.74
CA ALA A 106 -10.99 5.75 -7.45
C ALA A 106 -11.34 4.50 -6.62
N PHE A 107 -11.57 4.60 -5.31
CA PHE A 107 -11.74 3.45 -4.41
C PHE A 107 -13.06 3.52 -3.61
N PRO A 108 -14.24 3.49 -4.26
CA PRO A 108 -15.53 3.66 -3.58
C PRO A 108 -15.85 2.59 -2.52
N ALA A 109 -15.24 1.40 -2.61
CA ALA A 109 -15.41 0.31 -1.64
C ALA A 109 -14.27 0.22 -0.60
N LEU A 110 -13.44 1.26 -0.45
CA LEU A 110 -12.27 1.18 0.43
C LEU A 110 -12.68 1.04 1.90
N ARG A 111 -12.15 0.00 2.56
CA ARG A 111 -12.40 -0.32 3.97
C ARG A 111 -11.18 -0.11 4.85
N VAL A 112 -9.98 -0.31 4.32
CA VAL A 112 -8.72 -0.16 5.04
C VAL A 112 -7.78 0.74 4.26
N LEU A 113 -7.37 1.83 4.87
CA LEU A 113 -6.35 2.74 4.37
C LEU A 113 -5.23 2.86 5.40
N ASN A 114 -4.00 2.49 5.02
CA ASN A 114 -2.83 2.66 5.86
C ASN A 114 -1.81 3.59 5.20
N LEU A 115 -1.56 4.72 5.85
CA LEU A 115 -0.64 5.77 5.41
C LEU A 115 0.53 5.93 6.41
N SER A 116 0.76 4.95 7.28
CA SER A 116 1.75 5.06 8.36
C SER A 116 3.16 5.32 7.83
N GLY A 117 3.94 6.16 8.51
CA GLY A 117 5.32 6.47 8.12
C GLY A 117 5.46 7.26 6.82
N THR A 118 4.36 7.82 6.29
CA THR A 118 4.40 8.76 5.16
C THR A 118 4.69 10.19 5.65
N GLY A 119 5.18 11.04 4.75
CA GLY A 119 5.44 12.46 5.03
C GLY A 119 4.23 13.37 4.85
N ILE A 120 3.02 12.81 4.79
CA ILE A 120 1.80 13.55 4.46
C ILE A 120 1.56 14.68 5.45
N ARG A 121 1.15 15.84 4.91
CA ARG A 121 0.89 17.04 5.72
C ARG A 121 -0.58 17.24 6.04
N ALA A 122 -1.43 16.81 5.12
CA ALA A 122 -2.88 16.82 5.24
C ALA A 122 -3.44 15.64 4.42
N PRO A 123 -4.61 15.11 4.79
CA PRO A 123 -5.35 14.18 3.94
C PRO A 123 -5.89 14.89 2.69
N ALA A 124 -6.13 14.14 1.60
CA ALA A 124 -6.84 14.67 0.45
C ALA A 124 -8.32 14.91 0.76
N SER A 125 -8.93 15.92 0.14
CA SER A 125 -10.35 16.25 0.29
C SER A 125 -11.29 15.08 -0.04
N SER A 126 -10.93 14.25 -1.03
CA SER A 126 -11.69 13.04 -1.40
C SER A 126 -11.73 11.97 -0.31
N ILE A 127 -10.98 12.07 0.78
CA ILE A 127 -11.08 11.10 1.89
C ILE A 127 -12.49 11.01 2.48
N ASN A 128 -13.25 12.12 2.40
CA ASN A 128 -14.65 12.20 2.83
C ASN A 128 -15.60 11.35 1.96
N SER A 129 -15.17 10.94 0.77
CA SER A 129 -15.95 10.05 -0.11
C SER A 129 -15.87 8.58 0.32
N LEU A 130 -14.99 8.23 1.26
CA LEU A 130 -14.74 6.85 1.68
C LEU A 130 -15.76 6.39 2.75
N TYR A 131 -17.04 6.34 2.38
CA TYR A 131 -18.14 5.99 3.29
C TYR A 131 -18.06 4.58 3.88
N GLN A 132 -17.28 3.69 3.26
CA GLN A 132 -17.09 2.31 3.73
C GLN A 132 -15.81 2.11 4.55
N LEU A 133 -15.08 3.19 4.87
CA LEU A 133 -13.82 3.10 5.57
C LEU A 133 -14.04 2.61 7.01
N HIS A 134 -13.44 1.48 7.34
CA HIS A 134 -13.46 0.88 8.68
C HIS A 134 -12.19 1.18 9.46
N ALA A 135 -11.06 1.36 8.76
CA ALA A 135 -9.78 1.62 9.38
C ALA A 135 -8.98 2.65 8.57
N LEU A 136 -8.63 3.74 9.24
CA LEU A 136 -7.64 4.71 8.79
C LEU A 136 -6.45 4.67 9.75
N ILE A 137 -5.26 4.36 9.23
CA ILE A 137 -4.06 4.19 10.04
C ILE A 137 -3.02 5.25 9.63
N LEU A 138 -2.67 6.12 10.58
CA LEU A 138 -1.81 7.30 10.40
C LEU A 138 -0.60 7.30 11.35
N GLN A 139 -0.08 6.13 11.70
CA GLN A 139 1.01 6.02 12.68
C GLN A 139 2.29 6.64 12.11
N ASN A 140 3.06 7.35 12.94
CA ASN A 140 4.34 7.95 12.53
C ASN A 140 4.27 8.92 11.34
N CYS A 141 3.11 9.54 11.09
CA CYS A 141 2.97 10.64 10.12
C CYS A 141 3.42 11.97 10.75
N PHE A 142 4.73 12.16 10.95
CA PHE A 142 5.27 13.32 11.69
C PHE A 142 4.98 14.68 11.04
N GLY A 143 4.68 14.71 9.74
CA GLY A 143 4.35 15.92 9.00
C GLY A 143 2.87 16.32 9.08
N LEU A 144 2.01 15.46 9.60
CA LEU A 144 0.55 15.61 9.55
C LEU A 144 0.11 16.73 10.49
N LYS A 145 -0.57 17.74 9.93
CA LYS A 145 -1.08 18.91 10.66
C LYS A 145 -2.58 18.90 10.86
N GLU A 146 -3.29 18.19 10.00
CA GLU A 146 -4.75 18.15 9.94
C GLU A 146 -5.21 16.69 9.90
N LEU A 147 -6.23 16.37 10.68
CA LEU A 147 -6.90 15.08 10.61
C LEU A 147 -8.06 15.17 9.61
N PRO A 148 -8.41 14.06 8.93
CA PRO A 148 -9.61 14.04 8.12
C PRO A 148 -10.86 14.24 8.99
N PRO A 149 -11.94 14.81 8.40
CA PRO A 149 -13.22 15.04 9.09
C PRO A 149 -13.86 13.80 9.70
#